data_AF-A0A2V5XIZ4-F1
#
_entry.id   AF-A0A2V5XIZ4-F1
#
_cell.length_a   1.000
_cell.length_b   1.000
_cell.length_c   1.000
_cell.angle_alpha   90.00
_cell.angle_beta   90.00
_cell.angle_gamma   90.00
#
_symmetry.space_group_name_H-M   'P 1'
#
loop_
_entity.id
_entity.type
_entity.pdbx_description
1 polymer ?
#
loop_
_entity_poly.entity_id
_entity_poly.type
_entity_poly.pdbx_seq_one_letter_code
_entity_poly.pdbx_strand_id
1 'polypeptide(L)'
;MAIKTEKELSETQRSHWLKAVAAIELRNFGYAISLLQGILKQEPQFLTARRLLRRTEVTKSKSAKKSFFNISTAPIAVMKAQREIKKD
;
A
#
# COMPACT_ATOMS: atom_id res chain seq x y z
N MET A 1 29.38 1.90 -1.30
CA MET A 1 28.48 1.99 -0.14
C MET A 1 28.22 0.58 0.36
N ALA A 2 28.51 0.29 1.63
CA ALA A 2 28.23 -1.01 2.22
C ALA A 2 26.72 -1.25 2.28
N ILE A 3 26.28 -2.44 1.90
CA ILE A 3 24.86 -2.82 1.96
C ILE A 3 24.59 -3.28 3.39
N LYS A 4 23.91 -2.44 4.18
CA LYS A 4 23.49 -2.85 5.52
C LYS A 4 22.38 -3.89 5.44
N THR A 5 22.50 -4.93 6.25
CA THR A 5 21.52 -6.01 6.37
C THR A 5 20.77 -5.93 7.69
N GLU A 6 19.70 -6.71 7.83
CA GLU A 6 18.81 -6.67 9.01
C GLU A 6 19.55 -6.93 10.34
N LYS A 7 20.69 -7.62 10.29
CA LYS A 7 21.53 -7.92 11.45
C LYS A 7 22.29 -6.71 12.00
N GLU A 8 22.39 -5.64 11.22
CA GLU A 8 23.12 -4.42 11.56
C GLU A 8 22.18 -3.27 11.98
N LEU A 9 20.88 -3.54 12.08
CA LEU A 9 19.89 -2.58 12.57
C LEU A 9 19.99 -2.44 14.09
N SER A 10 19.77 -1.22 14.58
CA SER A 10 19.55 -1.02 16.02
C SER A 10 18.30 -1.79 16.48
N GLU A 11 18.25 -2.15 17.76
CA GLU A 11 17.11 -2.87 18.32
C GLU A 11 15.78 -2.11 18.13
N THR A 12 15.83 -0.78 18.25
CA THR A 12 14.69 0.09 17.95
C THR A 12 14.24 -0.01 16.50
N GLN A 13 15.16 0.05 15.53
CA GLN A 13 14.84 -0.08 14.10
C GLN A 13 14.34 -1.49 13.76
N ARG A 14 14.88 -2.52 14.41
CA ARG A 14 14.43 -3.91 14.25
C ARG A 14 12.98 -4.08 14.73
N SER A 15 12.60 -3.44 15.84
CA SER A 15 11.20 -3.44 16.28
C SER A 15 10.26 -2.76 15.27
N HIS A 16 10.69 -1.63 14.67
CA HIS A 16 9.93 -0.92 13.65
C HIS A 16 9.82 -1.74 12.37
N TRP A 17 10.88 -2.45 12.01
CA TRP A 17 10.91 -3.37 10.88
C TRP A 17 9.90 -4.50 11.05
N LEU A 18 9.90 -5.19 12.21
CA LEU A 18 8.93 -6.25 12.50
C LEU A 18 7.48 -5.73 12.47
N LYS A 19 7.23 -4.54 13.04
CA LYS A 19 5.92 -3.88 12.96
C LYS A 19 5.50 -3.58 11.51
N ALA A 20 6.45 -3.17 10.66
CA ALA A 20 6.18 -2.91 9.26
C ALA A 20 5.82 -4.19 8.49
N VAL A 21 6.54 -5.29 8.75
CA VAL A 21 6.25 -6.60 8.14
C VAL A 21 4.86 -7.08 8.55
N ALA A 22 4.54 -7.05 9.85
CA ALA A 22 3.20 -7.40 10.36
C ALA A 22 2.09 -6.52 9.75
N ALA A 23 2.34 -5.21 9.60
CA ALA A 23 1.38 -4.30 8.98
C ALA A 23 1.12 -4.64 7.50
N ILE A 24 2.12 -5.14 6.77
CA ILE A 24 1.95 -5.60 5.37
C ILE A 24 1.08 -6.86 5.32
N GLU A 25 1.30 -7.81 6.23
CA GLU A 25 0.49 -9.04 6.33
C GLU A 25 -0.98 -8.72 6.61
N LEU A 26 -1.22 -7.76 7.50
CA LEU A 26 -2.56 -7.23 7.80
C LEU A 26 -3.12 -6.31 6.70
N ARG A 27 -2.43 -6.18 5.57
CA ARG A 27 -2.78 -5.27 4.44
C ARG A 27 -2.93 -3.81 4.83
N ASN A 28 -2.40 -3.40 5.98
CA ASN A 28 -2.28 -2.01 6.37
C ASN A 28 -1.05 -1.37 5.72
N PHE A 29 -1.12 -1.24 4.40
CA PHE A 29 0.01 -0.75 3.59
C PHE A 29 0.38 0.70 3.91
N GLY A 30 -0.59 1.54 4.32
CA GLY A 30 -0.34 2.93 4.70
C GLY A 30 0.59 3.02 5.90
N TYR A 31 0.29 2.27 6.96
CA TYR A 31 1.12 2.24 8.16
C TYR A 31 2.49 1.60 7.91
N ALA A 32 2.53 0.51 7.14
CA ALA A 32 3.78 -0.13 6.74
C ALA A 32 4.73 0.83 5.99
N ILE A 33 4.20 1.64 5.08
CA ILE A 33 4.99 2.64 4.33
C ILE A 33 5.60 3.67 5.30
N SER A 34 4.82 4.20 6.24
CA SER A 34 5.31 5.18 7.22
C SER A 34 6.45 4.63 8.07
N LEU A 35 6.33 3.39 8.55
CA LEU A 35 7.38 2.73 9.32
C LEU A 35 8.66 2.52 8.49
N LEU A 36 8.52 2.03 7.25
CA LEU A 36 9.65 1.80 6.35
C LEU A 36 10.38 3.10 5.98
N GLN A 37 9.64 4.19 5.73
CA GLN A 37 10.22 5.50 5.50
C GLN A 37 10.96 6.01 6.73
N GLY A 38 10.43 5.78 7.94
CA GLY A 38 11.12 6.11 9.19
C GLY A 38 12.47 5.41 9.33
N ILE A 39 12.52 4.11 9.02
CA ILE A 39 13.78 3.33 9.02
C ILE A 39 14.76 3.89 7.99
N LEU A 40 14.29 4.17 6.76
CA LEU A 40 15.16 4.64 5.67
C LEU A 40 15.68 6.08 5.84
N LYS A 41 15.03 6.91 6.66
CA LYS A 41 15.56 8.23 7.03
C LYS A 41 16.83 8.11 7.88
N GLN A 42 16.89 7.09 8.74
CA GLN A 42 18.04 6.82 9.60
C GLN A 42 19.09 5.97 8.88
N GLU A 43 18.63 4.94 8.16
CA GLU A 43 19.48 3.96 7.49
C GLU A 43 19.12 3.85 6.00
N PRO A 44 19.48 4.86 5.18
CA PRO A 44 19.15 4.86 3.75
C PRO A 44 19.84 3.72 2.98
N GLN A 45 20.88 3.13 3.57
CA GLN A 45 21.64 2.02 2.99
C GLN A 45 20.92 0.67 3.13
N PHE A 46 19.92 0.56 4.00
CA PHE A 46 19.20 -0.69 4.24
C PHE A 46 18.42 -1.13 3.00
N LEU A 47 19.01 -2.06 2.25
CA LEU A 47 18.53 -2.47 0.93
C LEU A 47 17.18 -3.18 1.01
N THR A 48 16.99 -4.01 2.03
CA THR A 48 15.76 -4.80 2.21
C THR A 48 14.57 -3.87 2.43
N ALA A 49 14.69 -2.84 3.29
CA ALA A 49 13.63 -1.86 3.49
C ALA A 49 13.29 -1.08 2.21
N ARG A 50 14.29 -0.68 1.41
CA ARG A 50 14.01 0.00 0.12
C ARG A 50 13.25 -0.88 -0.86
N ARG A 51 13.64 -2.16 -0.97
CA ARG A 51 12.95 -3.13 -1.83
C ARG A 51 11.53 -3.38 -1.34
N LEU A 52 11.35 -3.55 -0.03
CA LEU A 52 10.05 -3.78 0.58
C LEU A 52 9.13 -2.56 0.40
N LEU A 53 9.62 -1.35 0.69
CA LEU A 53 8.87 -0.10 0.53
C LEU A 53 8.28 0.03 -0.87
N ARG A 54 9.11 -0.14 -1.91
CA ARG A 54 8.64 -0.09 -3.31
C ARG A 54 7.56 -1.13 -3.60
N ARG A 55 7.73 -2.37 -3.11
CA ARG A 55 6.72 -3.43 -3.30
C ARG A 55 5.41 -3.07 -2.59
N THR A 56 5.48 -2.54 -1.37
CA THR A 56 4.32 -2.13 -0.58
C THR A 56 3.56 -0.98 -1.24
N GLU A 57 4.25 0.03 -1.77
CA GLU A 57 3.65 1.15 -2.50
C GLU A 57 2.95 0.71 -3.80
N VAL A 58 3.60 -0.17 -4.57
CA VAL A 58 2.99 -0.77 -5.77
C VAL A 58 1.77 -1.59 -5.40
N THR A 59 1.81 -2.33 -4.31
CA THR A 59 0.67 -3.15 -3.86
C THR A 59 -0.50 -2.29 -3.41
N LYS A 60 -0.24 -1.23 -2.64
CA LYS A 60 -1.23 -0.23 -2.22
C LYS A 60 -1.93 0.40 -3.42
N SER A 61 -1.15 0.87 -4.41
CA SER A 61 -1.72 1.50 -5.62
C SER A 61 -2.52 0.53 -6.48
N LYS A 62 -2.09 -0.72 -6.63
CA LYS A 62 -2.85 -1.76 -7.33
C LYS A 62 -4.16 -2.09 -6.62
N SER A 63 -4.15 -2.17 -5.29
CA SER A 63 -5.36 -2.40 -4.49
C SER A 63 -6.36 -1.25 -4.63
N ALA A 64 -5.87 0.00 -4.61
CA ALA A 64 -6.70 1.17 -4.83
C ALA A 64 -7.33 1.17 -6.24
N LYS A 65 -6.53 0.95 -7.30
CA LYS A 65 -7.04 0.86 -8.68
C LYS A 65 -8.14 -0.19 -8.84
N LYS A 66 -7.97 -1.40 -8.30
CA LYS A 66 -9.01 -2.44 -8.36
C LYS A 66 -10.34 -1.99 -7.73
N SER A 67 -10.29 -1.20 -6.65
CA SER A 67 -11.49 -0.67 -6.01
C SER A 67 -12.23 0.35 -6.90
N PHE A 68 -11.51 1.16 -7.68
CA PHE A 68 -12.12 2.16 -8.56
C PHE A 68 -12.72 1.57 -9.84
N PHE A 69 -12.17 0.46 -10.36
CA PHE A 69 -12.73 -0.21 -11.55
C PHE A 69 -13.97 -1.06 -11.25
N ASN A 70 -14.24 -1.41 -9.98
CA ASN A 70 -15.43 -2.15 -9.56
C ASN A 70 -16.64 -1.25 -9.25
N ILE A 71 -16.52 0.07 -9.41
CA ILE A 71 -17.69 0.97 -9.45
C ILE A 71 -18.26 0.83 -10.88
N SER A 72 -18.92 -0.30 -11.09
CA SER A 72 -19.61 -0.62 -12.33
C SER A 72 -20.55 0.52 -12.69
N THR A 73 -20.47 0.91 -13.95
CA THR A 73 -21.34 1.81 -14.72
C THR A 73 -22.84 1.43 -14.73
N ALA A 74 -23.26 0.51 -13.85
CA ALA A 74 -24.61 0.02 -13.70
C ALA A 74 -25.67 1.08 -13.33
N PRO A 75 -25.42 2.11 -12.48
CA PRO A 75 -26.49 3.04 -12.13
C PRO A 75 -26.80 4.03 -13.26
N ILE A 76 -25.89 4.24 -14.21
CA ILE A 76 -26.10 5.16 -15.34
C ILE A 76 -27.05 4.54 -16.39
N ALA A 77 -26.99 3.22 -16.59
CA ALA A 77 -27.89 2.52 -17.51
C ALA A 77 -29.35 2.50 -17.00
N VAL A 78 -29.56 2.31 -15.69
CA VAL A 78 -30.90 2.31 -15.08
C VAL A 78 -31.57 3.69 -15.18
N MET A 79 -30.79 4.76 -15.06
CA MET A 79 -31.32 6.13 -15.09
C MET A 79 -31.89 6.53 -16.47
N LYS A 80 -31.39 5.95 -17.57
CA LYS A 80 -31.99 6.14 -18.91
C LYS A 80 -33.24 5.27 -19.10
N ALA A 81 -33.23 4.02 -18.66
CA ALA A 81 -34.38 3.12 -18.80
C ALA A 81 -35.63 3.63 -18.05
N GLN A 82 -35.45 4.24 -16.87
CA GLN A 82 -36.56 4.83 -16.11
C GLN A 82 -37.21 6.05 -16.79
N ARG A 83 -36.54 6.72 -17.73
CA ARG A 83 -37.10 7.89 -18.43
C ARG A 83 -38.00 7.52 -19.60
N GLU A 84 -37.79 6.37 -20.22
CA GLU A 84 -38.62 5.90 -21.34
C GLU A 84 -39.92 5.26 -20.86
N ILE A 85 -39.93 4.65 -19.67
CA ILE A 85 -41.12 3.99 -19.10
C ILE A 85 -42.17 4.99 -18.55
N LYS A 86 -41.81 6.27 -18.36
CA LYS A 86 -42.74 7.32 -17.87
C LYS A 86 -43.39 8.16 -18.99
N LYS A 87 -43.20 7.78 -20.26
CA LYS A 87 -43.87 8.39 -21.40
C LYS A 87 -44.93 7.44 -21.98
N ASP A 88 -45.94 7.13 -21.17
CA ASP A 88 -47.25 6.64 -21.63
C ASP A 88 -48.32 7.22 -20.69
#